data_AF-A0AAU1F7Z6-F1
#
_entry.id   AF-A0AAU1F7Z6-F1
#
_cell.length_a   1.000
_cell.length_b   1.000
_cell.length_c   1.000
_cell.angle_alpha   90.00
_cell.angle_beta   90.00
_cell.angle_gamma   90.00
#
_symmetry.space_group_name_H-M   'P 1'
#
loop_
_entity.id
_entity.type
_entity.pdbx_description
1 polymer ?
#
loop_
_entity_poly.entity_id
_entity_poly.type
_entity_poly.pdbx_seq_one_letter_code
_entity_poly.pdbx_strand_id
1 'polypeptide(L)'
;MSLTDPTGWGDLFTRDVDGQAVQFVRPADVDGPAWGAYDGDQFLGMVYAEPDRDGPLWRAGSTTGRLPQLEDAVRALQAKSAPDSYP
;
A
#
# COMPACT_ATOMS: atom_id res chain seq x y z
N MET A 1 10.06 -13.40 14.88
CA MET A 1 8.99 -12.42 14.56
C MET A 1 9.05 -12.21 13.05
N SER A 2 8.27 -12.96 12.30
CA SER A 2 8.28 -12.89 10.84
C SER A 2 7.66 -11.57 10.41
N LEU A 3 8.39 -10.79 9.63
CA LEU A 3 7.99 -9.48 9.06
C LEU A 3 6.85 -9.60 8.02
N THR A 4 6.07 -10.69 8.09
CA THR A 4 5.16 -11.18 7.05
C THR A 4 3.70 -11.08 7.48
N ASP A 5 3.42 -10.76 8.75
CA ASP A 5 2.04 -10.57 9.22
C ASP A 5 1.66 -9.08 9.20
N PRO A 6 0.79 -8.65 8.27
CA PRO A 6 0.36 -7.25 8.17
C PRO A 6 -0.55 -6.84 9.33
N THR A 7 -1.17 -7.78 10.04
CA THR A 7 -2.02 -7.50 11.21
C THR A 7 -1.22 -6.94 12.38
N GLY A 8 0.10 -7.21 12.41
CA GLY A 8 1.02 -6.66 13.42
C GLY A 8 1.64 -5.31 13.04
N TRP A 9 1.30 -4.74 11.89
CA TRP A 9 1.85 -3.44 11.46
C TRP A 9 1.17 -2.30 12.23
N GLY A 10 1.95 -1.26 12.54
CA GLY A 10 1.43 -0.08 13.22
C GLY A 10 0.37 0.65 12.40
N ASP A 11 -0.45 1.45 13.07
CA ASP A 11 -1.47 2.27 12.40
C ASP A 11 -0.84 3.36 11.51
N LEU A 12 0.40 3.74 11.77
CA LEU A 12 1.18 4.65 10.94
C LEU A 12 2.61 4.13 10.80
N PHE A 13 3.06 3.95 9.56
CA PHE A 13 4.45 3.61 9.25
C PHE A 13 4.87 4.18 7.91
N THR A 14 6.17 4.33 7.70
CA THR A 14 6.74 4.79 6.44
C THR A 14 7.58 3.67 5.84
N ARG A 15 7.47 3.45 4.53
CA ARG A 15 8.33 2.53 3.77
C ARG A 15 8.92 3.24 2.57
N ASP A 16 10.18 2.95 2.32
CA ASP A 16 10.83 3.33 1.08
C ASP A 16 10.38 2.37 -0.04
N VAL A 17 9.90 2.93 -1.15
CA VAL A 17 9.49 2.21 -2.36
C VAL A 17 10.14 2.92 -3.55
N ASP A 18 11.03 2.22 -4.27
CA ASP A 18 11.85 2.81 -5.36
C ASP A 18 12.64 4.08 -4.97
N GLY A 19 13.03 4.22 -3.69
CA GLY A 19 13.72 5.42 -3.21
C GLY A 19 12.79 6.59 -2.87
N GLN A 20 11.46 6.37 -2.90
CA GLN A 20 10.47 7.31 -2.39
C GLN A 20 9.92 6.86 -1.03
N ALA A 21 9.93 7.77 -0.06
CA ALA A 21 9.37 7.53 1.26
C ALA A 21 7.84 7.65 1.22
N VAL A 22 7.16 6.50 1.22
CA VAL A 22 5.70 6.41 1.21
C VAL A 22 5.19 6.21 2.63
N GLN A 23 4.29 7.08 3.06
CA GLN A 23 3.62 6.99 4.36
C GLN A 23 2.33 6.18 4.24
N PHE A 24 2.14 5.24 5.16
CA PHE A 24 0.97 4.39 5.25
C PHE A 24 0.22 4.74 6.52
N VAL A 25 -1.05 5.12 6.35
CA VAL A 25 -1.92 5.53 7.46
C VAL A 25 -3.15 4.65 7.48
N ARG A 26 -3.38 3.93 8.58
CA ARG A 26 -4.55 3.10 8.78
C ARG A 26 -5.75 3.99 9.10
N PRO A 27 -6.84 3.92 8.32
CA PRO A 27 -8.08 4.57 8.70
C PRO A 27 -8.63 3.93 9.99
N ALA A 28 -9.19 4.73 10.88
CA ALA A 28 -9.79 4.21 12.12
C ALA A 28 -11.07 3.37 11.89
N ASP A 29 -11.69 3.48 10.71
CA ASP A 29 -13.00 2.90 10.38
C ASP A 29 -12.92 1.59 9.57
N VAL A 30 -11.73 1.03 9.36
CA VAL A 30 -11.57 -0.21 8.59
C VAL A 30 -11.36 -1.42 9.50
N ASP A 31 -12.28 -2.38 9.38
CA ASP A 31 -12.30 -3.66 10.12
C ASP A 31 -11.21 -4.66 9.66
N GLY A 32 -10.15 -4.18 8.99
CA GLY A 32 -9.10 -5.01 8.42
C GLY A 32 -7.75 -4.30 8.26
N PRO A 33 -6.70 -5.06 7.89
CA PRO A 33 -5.38 -4.53 7.61
C PRO A 33 -5.40 -3.75 6.27
N ALA A 34 -5.77 -2.48 6.35
CA ALA A 34 -5.80 -1.56 5.22
C ALA A 34 -5.15 -0.23 5.60
N TRP A 35 -4.44 0.38 4.65
CA TRP A 35 -3.74 1.65 4.84
C TRP A 35 -3.93 2.56 3.63
N GLY A 36 -4.06 3.86 3.85
CA GLY A 36 -3.89 4.86 2.81
C GLY A 36 -2.40 5.09 2.56
N ALA A 37 -1.97 4.97 1.31
CA ALA A 37 -0.61 5.27 0.87
C ALA A 37 -0.49 6.72 0.41
N TYR A 38 0.50 7.42 0.95
CA TYR A 38 0.79 8.83 0.69
C TYR A 38 2.24 8.99 0.26
N ASP A 39 2.47 9.72 -0.82
CA ASP A 39 3.79 10.22 -1.21
C ASP A 39 3.89 11.69 -0.82
N GLY A 40 4.58 11.98 0.28
CA GLY A 40 4.54 13.31 0.88
C GLY A 40 3.10 13.73 1.27
N ASP A 41 2.59 14.78 0.62
CA ASP A 41 1.21 15.28 0.80
C ASP A 41 0.21 14.66 -0.20
N GLN A 42 0.70 13.91 -1.19
CA GLN A 42 -0.12 13.34 -2.25
C GLN A 42 -0.69 11.98 -1.84
N PHE A 43 -2.01 11.88 -1.80
CA PHE A 43 -2.69 10.61 -1.62
C PHE A 43 -2.63 9.76 -2.90
N LEU A 44 -1.94 8.62 -2.84
CA LEU A 44 -1.80 7.70 -3.96
C LEU A 44 -2.99 6.74 -4.07
N GLY A 45 -3.55 6.34 -2.93
CA GLY A 45 -4.68 5.42 -2.86
C GLY A 45 -4.65 4.50 -1.64
N MET A 46 -5.66 3.65 -1.53
CA MET A 46 -5.74 2.64 -0.46
C MET A 46 -4.99 1.36 -0.85
N VAL A 47 -4.34 0.73 0.12
CA VAL A 47 -3.81 -0.64 0.04
C VAL A 47 -4.50 -1.52 1.06
N TYR A 48 -4.85 -2.73 0.65
CA TYR A 48 -5.53 -3.73 1.47
C TYR A 48 -4.65 -4.97 1.53
N ALA A 49 -4.40 -5.48 2.73
CA ALA A 49 -3.81 -6.80 2.89
C ALA A 49 -4.92 -7.85 2.98
N GLU A 50 -4.94 -8.75 2.02
CA GLU A 50 -5.77 -9.96 2.03
C GLU A 50 -4.91 -11.12 2.57
N PRO A 51 -5.37 -11.88 3.57
CA PRO A 51 -4.68 -13.09 3.98
C PRO A 51 -4.79 -14.16 2.89
N ASP A 52 -3.67 -14.74 2.48
CA ASP A 52 -3.60 -15.90 1.57
C ASP A 52 -2.80 -17.05 2.21
N ARG A 53 -2.96 -18.27 1.67
CA ARG A 53 -2.31 -19.48 2.20
C ARG A 53 -0.78 -19.40 2.15
N ASP A 54 -0.21 -18.69 1.19
CA ASP A 54 1.26 -18.60 0.99
C ASP A 54 1.89 -17.33 1.60
N GLY A 55 1.06 -16.37 2.04
CA GLY A 55 1.49 -15.08 2.59
C GLY A 55 0.43 -14.00 2.43
N PRO A 56 0.65 -12.76 2.90
CA PRO A 56 -0.29 -11.67 2.66
C PRO A 56 -0.24 -11.22 1.19
N LEU A 57 -1.40 -11.16 0.55
CA LEU A 57 -1.57 -10.54 -0.76
C LEU A 57 -1.99 -9.08 -0.58
N TRP A 58 -1.36 -8.21 -1.35
CA TRP A 58 -1.59 -6.77 -1.33
C TRP A 58 -2.43 -6.37 -2.52
N ARG A 59 -3.54 -5.69 -2.25
CA ARG A 59 -4.41 -5.13 -3.26
C ARG A 59 -4.39 -3.62 -3.18
N ALA A 60 -3.98 -2.96 -4.26
CA ALA A 60 -4.19 -1.53 -4.41
C ALA A 60 -5.67 -1.27 -4.73
N GLY A 61 -6.33 -0.33 -4.06
CA GLY A 61 -7.76 -0.05 -4.24
C GLY A 61 -8.15 0.37 -5.65
N SER A 62 -7.21 0.90 -6.42
CA SER A 62 -7.40 1.23 -7.83
C SER A 62 -7.08 0.08 -8.80
N THR A 63 -6.53 -1.03 -8.32
CA THR A 63 -6.14 -2.17 -9.15
C THR A 63 -6.96 -3.41 -8.77
N THR A 64 -7.33 -4.19 -9.77
CA THR A 64 -8.05 -5.46 -9.57
C THR A 64 -7.09 -6.61 -9.26
N GLY A 65 -5.79 -6.40 -9.44
CA GLY A 65 -4.73 -7.37 -9.20
C GLY A 65 -4.37 -7.51 -7.72
N ARG A 66 -4.16 -8.76 -7.29
CA ARG A 66 -3.53 -9.10 -6.02
C ARG A 66 -2.05 -9.27 -6.25
N LEU A 67 -1.26 -8.58 -5.45
CA LEU A 67 0.18 -8.50 -5.61
C LEU A 67 0.85 -9.15 -4.40
N PRO A 68 1.90 -9.95 -4.60
CA PRO A 68 2.56 -10.63 -3.48
C PRO A 68 3.33 -9.65 -2.58
N GLN A 69 3.60 -8.43 -3.04
CA GLN A 69 4.39 -7.44 -2.33
C GLN A 69 3.68 -6.09 -2.23
N LEU A 70 3.80 -5.45 -1.07
CA LEU A 70 3.30 -4.10 -0.83
C LEU A 70 3.90 -3.08 -1.81
N GLU A 71 5.21 -3.18 -2.06
CA GLU A 71 5.94 -2.27 -2.96
C GLU A 71 5.35 -2.27 -4.37
N ASP A 72 4.92 -3.42 -4.88
CA ASP A 72 4.31 -3.51 -6.19
C ASP A 72 2.92 -2.84 -6.21
N ALA A 73 2.14 -3.03 -5.14
CA ALA A 73 0.84 -2.35 -4.99
C ALA A 73 1.00 -0.83 -4.94
N VAL A 74 2.03 -0.35 -4.26
CA VAL A 74 2.35 1.08 -4.15
C VAL A 74 2.85 1.61 -5.49
N ARG A 75 3.73 0.89 -6.18
CA ARG A 75 4.20 1.24 -7.53
C ARG A 75 3.04 1.33 -8.53
N ALA A 76 2.07 0.42 -8.45
CA ALA A 76 0.86 0.49 -9.26
C ALA A 76 -0.02 1.72 -8.93
N LEU A 77 -0.09 2.12 -7.65
CA LEU A 77 -0.77 3.35 -7.24
C LEU A 77 -0.03 4.60 -7.74
N GLN A 78 1.30 4.64 -7.61
CA GLN A 78 2.13 5.74 -8.11
C GLN A 78 1.98 5.90 -9.64
N ALA A 79 2.05 4.80 -10.39
CA ALA A 79 1.86 4.81 -11.84
C ALA A 79 0.50 5.38 -12.28
N LYS A 80 -0.55 5.21 -11.45
CA LYS A 80 -1.87 5.80 -11.69
C LYS A 80 -2.00 7.23 -11.16
N SER A 81 -1.32 7.52 -10.05
CA SER A 81 -1.32 8.82 -9.38
C SER A 81 -0.39 9.84 -10.06
N ALA A 82 0.40 9.41 -11.04
CA ALA A 82 1.03 10.27 -12.03
C ALA A 82 0.18 10.33 -13.33
N PRO A 83 -1.06 10.86 -13.34
CA PRO A 83 -1.61 11.39 -14.58
C PRO A 83 -0.93 12.73 -14.83
N ASP A 84 -0.29 12.85 -15.99
CA ASP A 84 0.33 14.08 -16.55
C ASP A 84 1.85 14.23 -16.33
N SER A 85 2.62 13.54 -17.16
CA SER A 85 3.76 14.19 -17.82
C SER A 85 3.52 14.11 -19.31
N TYR A 86 2.78 15.08 -19.84
CA TYR A 86 2.90 15.49 -21.25
C TYR A 86 4.18 16.31 -21.38
N PRO A 87 5.09 15.93 -22.30
CA PRO A 87 5.11 16.63 -23.58
C PRO A 87 5.11 15.72 -24.82
#